data_AF-T1HN17-F1
#
_entry.id   AF-T1HN17-F1
#
_cell.length_a   1.000
_cell.length_b   1.000
_cell.length_c   1.000
_cell.angle_alpha   90.00
_cell.angle_beta   90.00
_cell.angle_gamma   90.00
#
_symmetry.space_group_name_H-M   'P 1'
#
loop_
_entity.id
_entity.type
_entity.pdbx_description
1 polymer ?
#
loop_
_entity_poly.entity_id
_entity_poly.type
_entity_poly.pdbx_seq_one_letter_code
_entity_poly.pdbx_strand_id
1 'polypeptide(L)'
;MKVLVNVDGRKIYKEPATGMSINAVKKIAKAISAKPPFSISVENFNLLEKRKKLMESNQLDWEMCETIAYTSLLKEGFDIHISRSKSKHNPRFLLKNLENDEMYNQVENIFPYMGKYEVSEYPKGSPYGMAGFEIGYSSMNTNTLNIWEVPEMITPQQLHNVFKDFFQMNNYERIINCLVTFITPTYFKGKKAAIEAFKPFFGGEYIGKAINFLIAFKGNKFEHEIYPVLRHYTLLLIVELYPSVGVGFPPIYRSWDTSFESADLYKFDYLPVKAKTTDTYCSAQPQKIIEACCESNVTTNMIEQLYNTNAIVANISTPANFYHLLKRQAISSIQRPLIIFTPNNFEMSDKQWSMVQEITRDSSFQCYISDDLFTNNSNQYGEIKDVILCSGTMYYTLLEERSKRKLEKQIPISRIEQIHPLPYNDLFEDIQRFPNATIWWAQEEDFVHGWWNFIESRLTALFGNKIKIKYAGRRKLASKVSLTTKISDEDLTYIFNCLEET
;
A
#
# COMPACT_ATOMS: atom_id res chain seq x y z
N MET A 1 -5.74 18.86 28.74
CA MET A 1 -7.14 18.64 28.32
C MET A 1 -7.49 17.19 28.60
N LYS A 2 -8.56 16.94 29.37
CA LYS A 2 -9.19 15.62 29.50
C LYS A 2 -10.05 15.43 28.24
N VAL A 3 -9.63 14.57 27.31
CA VAL A 3 -10.51 13.56 26.70
C VAL A 3 -9.62 12.37 26.38
N LEU A 4 -9.65 11.40 27.27
CA LEU A 4 -9.22 10.04 27.01
C LEU A 4 -10.38 9.19 27.45
N VAL A 5 -10.79 8.28 26.57
CA VAL A 5 -11.80 7.27 26.85
C VAL A 5 -13.20 7.89 27.02
N ASN A 6 -14.09 7.46 26.12
CA ASN A 6 -15.55 7.43 26.30
C ASN A 6 -16.13 8.51 27.22
N VAL A 7 -16.57 9.61 26.64
CA VAL A 7 -17.49 10.53 27.32
C VAL A 7 -18.81 9.81 27.69
N ASP A 8 -19.17 8.70 27.00
CA ASP A 8 -20.53 8.17 27.03
C ASP A 8 -20.69 6.65 27.28
N GLY A 9 -19.66 5.91 27.72
CA GLY A 9 -19.80 4.45 27.94
C GLY A 9 -20.21 3.65 26.68
N ARG A 10 -19.95 4.19 25.48
CA ARG A 10 -20.22 3.53 24.19
C ARG A 10 -19.14 2.49 23.90
N LYS A 11 -19.51 1.36 23.31
CA LYS A 11 -18.63 0.20 23.08
C LYS A 11 -17.28 0.62 22.46
N ILE A 12 -16.17 0.10 23.01
CA ILE A 12 -14.84 0.17 22.39
C ILE A 12 -14.98 -0.38 20.98
N TYR A 13 -14.52 0.39 19.98
CA TYR A 13 -14.48 -0.11 18.61
C TYR A 13 -13.64 -1.37 18.58
N LYS A 14 -14.25 -2.48 18.17
CA LYS A 14 -13.55 -3.73 17.96
C LYS A 14 -13.48 -3.97 16.47
N GLU A 15 -12.26 -4.15 15.97
CA GLU A 15 -12.01 -4.56 14.60
C GLU A 15 -12.83 -5.82 14.28
N PRO A 16 -13.46 -5.90 13.09
CA PRO A 16 -14.24 -7.06 12.71
C PRO A 16 -13.35 -8.30 12.64
N ALA A 17 -13.85 -9.40 13.19
CA ALA A 17 -13.18 -10.70 13.09
C ALA A 17 -13.09 -11.08 11.61
N THR A 18 -11.86 -11.25 11.13
CA THR A 18 -11.56 -11.56 9.73
C THR A 18 -10.85 -12.91 9.59
N GLY A 19 -10.48 -13.55 10.70
CA GLY A 19 -9.88 -14.88 10.70
C GLY A 19 -10.78 -15.97 10.08
N MET A 20 -10.14 -17.07 9.67
CA MET A 20 -10.85 -18.23 9.12
C MET A 20 -10.60 -19.53 9.91
N SER A 21 -11.37 -20.58 9.62
CA SER A 21 -11.15 -21.88 10.26
C SER A 21 -9.81 -22.49 9.81
N ILE A 22 -9.09 -23.13 10.74
CA ILE A 22 -7.80 -23.78 10.44
C ILE A 22 -7.92 -24.87 9.36
N ASN A 23 -9.07 -25.54 9.29
CA ASN A 23 -9.36 -26.54 8.27
C ASN A 23 -9.47 -25.91 6.87
N ALA A 24 -10.07 -24.72 6.78
CA ALA A 24 -10.13 -23.96 5.53
C ALA A 24 -8.73 -23.50 5.10
N VAL A 25 -7.91 -22.97 6.03
CA VAL A 25 -6.51 -22.59 5.74
C VAL A 25 -5.74 -23.78 5.17
N LYS A 26 -5.79 -24.94 5.85
CA LYS A 26 -5.09 -26.16 5.41
C LYS A 26 -5.59 -26.64 4.04
N LYS A 27 -6.90 -26.54 3.77
CA LYS A 27 -7.48 -26.95 2.49
C LYS A 27 -6.98 -26.05 1.34
N ILE A 28 -6.97 -24.73 1.54
CA ILE A 28 -6.46 -23.76 0.58
C ILE A 28 -4.96 -23.99 0.36
N ALA A 29 -4.19 -24.06 1.44
CA ALA A 29 -2.75 -24.24 1.41
C ALA A 29 -2.35 -25.52 0.67
N LYS A 30 -3.09 -26.62 0.88
CA LYS A 30 -2.88 -27.88 0.15
C LYS A 30 -3.11 -27.70 -1.36
N ALA A 31 -4.16 -26.98 -1.76
CA ALA A 31 -4.49 -26.77 -3.17
C ALA A 31 -3.45 -25.90 -3.88
N ILE A 32 -3.03 -24.78 -3.28
CA ILE A 32 -2.05 -23.86 -3.88
C ILE A 32 -0.61 -24.40 -3.87
N SER A 33 -0.38 -25.51 -3.17
CA SER A 33 0.90 -26.22 -3.10
C SER A 33 0.89 -27.54 -3.89
N ALA A 34 -0.26 -27.92 -4.45
CA ALA A 34 -0.39 -29.15 -5.22
C ALA A 34 0.27 -29.00 -6.60
N LYS A 35 0.99 -30.05 -7.01
CA LYS A 35 1.54 -30.11 -8.38
C LYS A 35 0.39 -30.36 -9.37
N PRO A 36 0.26 -29.56 -10.43
CA PRO A 36 -0.75 -29.79 -11.45
C PRO A 36 -0.42 -31.02 -12.33
N PRO A 37 -1.40 -31.55 -13.09
CA PRO A 37 -1.19 -32.69 -13.99
C PRO A 37 -0.40 -32.33 -15.27
N PHE A 38 -0.05 -31.07 -15.47
CA PHE A 38 0.64 -30.55 -16.66
C PHE A 38 2.02 -29.97 -16.32
N SER A 39 2.81 -29.68 -17.35
CA SER A 39 4.15 -29.11 -17.23
C SER A 39 4.12 -27.63 -16.82
N ILE A 40 4.91 -27.27 -15.80
CA ILE A 40 5.05 -25.89 -15.27
C ILE A 40 6.51 -25.44 -15.28
N SER A 41 6.74 -24.13 -15.19
CA SER A 41 8.08 -23.56 -15.07
C SER A 41 8.80 -24.02 -13.80
N VAL A 42 10.13 -24.00 -13.83
CA VAL A 42 10.98 -24.30 -12.66
C VAL A 42 10.70 -23.34 -11.50
N GLU A 43 10.45 -22.06 -11.80
CA GLU A 43 10.07 -21.04 -10.81
C GLU A 43 8.78 -21.42 -10.09
N ASN A 44 7.74 -21.80 -10.84
CA ASN A 44 6.47 -22.24 -10.25
C ASN A 44 6.63 -23.53 -9.45
N PHE A 45 7.45 -24.48 -9.92
CA PHE A 45 7.73 -25.70 -9.15
C PHE A 45 8.40 -25.38 -7.80
N ASN A 46 9.41 -24.52 -7.80
CA ASN A 46 10.10 -24.08 -6.58
C ASN A 46 9.14 -23.34 -5.62
N LEU A 47 8.22 -22.55 -6.17
CA LEU A 47 7.17 -21.88 -5.40
C LEU A 47 6.24 -22.88 -4.69
N LEU A 48 5.80 -23.94 -5.39
CA LEU A 48 4.97 -24.98 -4.77
C LEU A 48 5.71 -25.70 -3.64
N GLU A 49 6.99 -26.02 -3.83
CA GLU A 49 7.82 -26.64 -2.78
C GLU A 49 8.07 -25.70 -1.60
N LYS A 50 8.29 -24.40 -1.84
CA LYS A 50 8.41 -23.37 -0.79
C LYS A 50 7.15 -23.36 0.09
N ARG A 51 5.97 -23.33 -0.53
CA ARG A 51 4.68 -23.29 0.19
C ARG A 51 4.45 -24.53 1.05
N LYS A 52 4.84 -25.72 0.59
CA LYS A 52 4.79 -26.95 1.39
C LYS A 52 5.63 -26.83 2.67
N LYS A 53 6.89 -26.39 2.54
CA LYS A 53 7.81 -26.22 3.67
C LYS A 53 7.31 -25.19 4.69
N LEU A 54 6.76 -24.08 4.22
CA LEU A 54 6.15 -23.05 5.07
C LEU A 54 4.98 -23.64 5.87
N MET A 55 4.09 -24.39 5.22
CA MET A 55 2.96 -25.04 5.89
C MET A 55 3.38 -26.10 6.91
N GLU A 56 4.43 -26.88 6.63
CA GLU A 56 5.00 -27.83 7.60
C GLU A 56 5.47 -27.12 8.87
N SER A 57 5.98 -25.90 8.74
CA SER A 57 6.41 -25.05 9.85
C SER A 57 5.28 -24.20 10.46
N ASN A 58 4.02 -24.35 10.01
CA ASN A 58 2.89 -23.46 10.34
C ASN A 58 3.17 -21.96 10.08
N GLN A 59 4.03 -21.68 9.12
CA GLN A 59 4.40 -20.33 8.70
C GLN A 59 3.68 -19.97 7.41
N LEU A 60 3.40 -18.68 7.24
CA LEU A 60 2.79 -18.09 6.07
C LEU A 60 3.62 -16.89 5.66
N ASP A 61 4.15 -16.91 4.45
CA ASP A 61 4.73 -15.72 3.87
C ASP A 61 3.62 -14.80 3.33
N TRP A 62 4.03 -13.62 2.85
CA TRP A 62 3.11 -12.66 2.27
C TRP A 62 2.31 -13.23 1.09
N GLU A 63 2.92 -14.09 0.27
CA GLU A 63 2.28 -14.69 -0.89
C GLU A 63 1.12 -15.59 -0.49
N MET A 64 1.36 -16.41 0.52
CA MET A 64 0.37 -17.31 1.07
C MET A 64 -0.72 -16.53 1.77
N CYS A 65 -0.40 -15.52 2.58
CA CYS A 65 -1.41 -14.71 3.25
C CYS A 65 -2.31 -13.96 2.27
N GLU A 66 -1.75 -13.36 1.21
CA GLU A 66 -2.56 -12.72 0.16
C GLU A 66 -3.47 -13.74 -0.55
N THR A 67 -2.92 -14.89 -0.95
CA THR A 67 -3.68 -15.95 -1.62
C THR A 67 -4.81 -16.48 -0.73
N ILE A 68 -4.54 -16.67 0.56
CA ILE A 68 -5.54 -17.14 1.53
C ILE A 68 -6.57 -16.04 1.78
N ALA A 69 -6.21 -14.75 1.77
CA ALA A 69 -7.16 -13.64 1.88
C ALA A 69 -8.15 -13.66 0.72
N TYR A 70 -7.64 -13.72 -0.50
CA TYR A 70 -8.45 -13.79 -1.71
C TYR A 70 -9.34 -15.03 -1.70
N THR A 71 -8.78 -16.21 -1.45
CA THR A 71 -9.57 -17.45 -1.43
C THR A 71 -10.60 -17.48 -0.31
N SER A 72 -10.32 -16.82 0.83
CA SER A 72 -11.30 -16.64 1.92
C SER A 72 -12.51 -15.85 1.45
N LEU A 73 -12.28 -14.72 0.77
CA LEU A 73 -13.33 -13.83 0.28
C LEU A 73 -14.15 -14.51 -0.82
N LEU A 74 -13.49 -15.20 -1.74
CA LEU A 74 -14.17 -16.01 -2.76
C LEU A 74 -15.07 -17.08 -2.11
N LYS A 75 -14.58 -17.76 -1.07
CA LYS A 75 -15.39 -18.73 -0.29
C LYS A 75 -16.58 -18.07 0.42
N GLU A 76 -16.46 -16.80 0.80
CA GLU A 76 -17.52 -16.01 1.45
C GLU A 76 -18.50 -15.40 0.43
N GLY A 77 -18.26 -15.56 -0.87
CA GLY A 77 -19.13 -15.09 -1.95
C GLY A 77 -18.80 -13.68 -2.47
N PHE A 78 -17.68 -13.09 -2.04
CA PHE A 78 -17.17 -11.85 -2.60
C PHE A 78 -16.39 -12.14 -3.89
N ASP A 79 -16.55 -11.26 -4.87
CA ASP A 79 -15.72 -11.28 -6.07
C ASP A 79 -14.40 -10.54 -5.82
N ILE A 80 -13.39 -10.80 -6.65
CA ILE A 80 -12.10 -10.11 -6.61
C ILE A 80 -11.77 -9.63 -8.00
N HIS A 81 -11.52 -8.33 -8.12
CA HIS A 81 -11.12 -7.69 -9.36
C HIS A 81 -9.79 -6.99 -9.16
N ILE A 82 -8.79 -7.31 -9.98
CA ILE A 82 -7.45 -6.72 -9.90
C ILE A 82 -7.10 -6.09 -11.24
N SER A 83 -6.83 -4.79 -11.24
CA SER A 83 -6.20 -4.10 -12.37
C SER A 83 -4.73 -3.85 -12.10
N ARG A 84 -3.88 -4.33 -13.01
CA ARG A 84 -2.43 -4.25 -12.86
C ARG A 84 -1.72 -4.04 -14.19
N SER A 85 -0.50 -3.52 -14.15
CA SER A 85 0.38 -3.56 -15.32
C SER A 85 0.89 -4.97 -15.53
N LYS A 86 1.17 -5.35 -16.78
CA LYS A 86 1.74 -6.66 -17.09
C LYS A 86 3.08 -6.82 -16.37
N SER A 87 3.09 -7.64 -15.33
CA SER A 87 4.30 -8.00 -14.59
C SER A 87 4.83 -9.34 -15.10
N LYS A 88 6.07 -9.68 -14.72
CA LYS A 88 6.62 -11.02 -15.02
C LYS A 88 6.03 -12.09 -14.10
N HIS A 89 5.41 -11.69 -12.99
CA HIS A 89 4.88 -12.61 -11.99
C HIS A 89 3.37 -12.72 -12.17
N ASN A 90 2.92 -13.91 -12.58
CA ASN A 90 1.50 -14.25 -12.60
C ASN A 90 0.91 -14.08 -11.19
N PRO A 91 -0.40 -13.82 -11.07
CA PRO A 91 -1.05 -13.81 -9.77
C PRO A 91 -0.79 -15.14 -9.07
N ARG A 92 -0.58 -15.10 -7.76
CA ARG A 92 0.18 -16.12 -7.01
C ARG A 92 -0.36 -17.55 -7.10
N PHE A 93 -1.62 -17.74 -7.45
CA PHE A 93 -2.25 -19.06 -7.60
C PHE A 93 -2.71 -19.37 -9.03
N LEU A 94 -2.32 -18.56 -10.02
CA LEU A 94 -2.49 -18.87 -11.43
C LEU A 94 -1.20 -19.49 -11.99
N LEU A 95 -1.28 -20.75 -12.43
CA LEU A 95 -0.17 -21.46 -13.05
C LEU A 95 -0.33 -21.46 -14.56
N LYS A 96 0.71 -21.07 -15.29
CA LYS A 96 0.73 -21.20 -16.74
C LYS A 96 1.08 -22.64 -17.12
N ASN A 97 0.24 -23.28 -17.93
CA ASN A 97 0.54 -24.56 -18.55
C ASN A 97 1.51 -24.35 -19.71
N LEU A 98 2.67 -25.03 -19.68
CA LEU A 98 3.69 -24.90 -20.72
C LEU A 98 3.33 -25.62 -22.04
N GLU A 99 2.33 -26.48 -22.04
CA GLU A 99 1.95 -27.27 -23.21
C GLU A 99 0.97 -26.54 -24.12
N ASN A 100 0.03 -25.78 -23.55
CA ASN A 100 -1.03 -25.08 -24.28
C ASN A 100 -1.13 -23.58 -23.98
N ASP A 101 -0.22 -23.03 -23.17
CA ASP A 101 -0.18 -21.63 -22.74
C ASP A 101 -1.39 -21.14 -21.92
N GLU A 102 -2.31 -22.02 -21.51
CA GLU A 102 -3.48 -21.65 -20.70
C GLU A 102 -3.11 -21.37 -19.24
N MET A 103 -3.91 -20.51 -18.60
CA MET A 103 -3.78 -20.18 -17.19
C MET A 103 -4.70 -21.07 -16.35
N TYR A 104 -4.12 -21.83 -15.44
CA TYR A 104 -4.82 -22.70 -14.51
C TYR A 104 -4.96 -22.04 -13.14
N ASN A 105 -6.20 -21.85 -12.70
CA ASN A 105 -6.49 -21.31 -11.38
C ASN A 105 -6.46 -22.41 -10.31
N GLN A 106 -5.43 -22.40 -9.46
CA GLN A 106 -5.25 -23.43 -8.42
C GLN A 106 -6.32 -23.38 -7.32
N VAL A 107 -7.05 -22.27 -7.18
CA VAL A 107 -8.09 -22.11 -6.15
C VAL A 107 -9.52 -22.22 -6.67
N GLU A 108 -9.66 -22.52 -7.96
CA GLU A 108 -10.96 -22.72 -8.58
C GLU A 108 -11.66 -23.94 -7.96
N ASN A 109 -12.94 -23.77 -7.59
CA ASN A 109 -13.81 -24.83 -7.08
C ASN A 109 -13.27 -25.58 -5.85
N ILE A 110 -12.36 -25.00 -5.05
CA ILE A 110 -11.92 -25.60 -3.77
C ILE A 110 -13.12 -25.72 -2.82
N PHE A 111 -14.01 -24.74 -2.81
CA PHE A 111 -15.23 -24.71 -2.00
C PHE A 111 -16.47 -24.66 -2.90
N PRO A 112 -17.62 -25.17 -2.43
CA PRO A 112 -18.88 -24.98 -3.16
C PRO A 112 -19.24 -23.50 -3.17
N TYR A 113 -19.74 -23.00 -4.31
CA TYR A 113 -20.22 -21.62 -4.49
C TYR A 113 -19.18 -20.56 -4.12
N MET A 114 -18.17 -20.40 -4.98
CA MET A 114 -17.16 -19.36 -4.82
C MET A 114 -17.48 -18.13 -5.68
N GLY A 115 -17.08 -16.96 -5.21
CA GLY A 115 -17.02 -15.74 -6.02
C GLY A 115 -16.04 -15.88 -7.19
N LYS A 116 -16.02 -14.87 -8.05
CA LYS A 116 -15.18 -14.79 -9.24
C LYS A 116 -13.86 -14.10 -8.94
N TYR A 117 -12.81 -14.60 -9.57
CA TYR A 117 -11.49 -13.99 -9.55
C TYR A 117 -11.15 -13.49 -10.95
N GLU A 118 -11.01 -12.18 -11.09
CA GLU A 118 -10.75 -11.50 -12.36
C GLU A 118 -9.50 -10.63 -12.26
N VAL A 119 -8.59 -10.79 -13.24
CA VAL A 119 -7.36 -9.99 -13.33
C VAL A 119 -7.30 -9.35 -14.71
N SER A 120 -7.27 -8.03 -14.70
CA SER A 120 -7.17 -7.17 -15.88
C SER A 120 -5.74 -6.65 -16.00
N GLU A 121 -4.99 -7.19 -16.96
CA GLU A 121 -3.60 -6.76 -17.23
C GLU A 121 -3.52 -5.73 -18.36
N TYR A 122 -2.84 -4.62 -18.09
CA TYR A 122 -2.67 -3.53 -19.05
C TYR A 122 -1.17 -3.30 -19.35
N PRO A 123 -0.63 -3.86 -20.45
CA PRO A 123 0.80 -3.78 -20.76
C PRO A 123 1.30 -2.36 -21.10
N LYS A 124 0.42 -1.48 -21.57
CA LYS A 124 0.72 -0.09 -22.00
C LYS A 124 -0.28 0.93 -21.45
N GLY A 125 -1.03 0.57 -20.41
CA GLY A 125 -2.05 1.44 -19.82
C GLY A 125 -1.41 2.68 -19.20
N SER A 126 -2.08 3.83 -19.32
CA SER A 126 -1.75 5.01 -18.50
C SER A 126 -2.09 4.69 -17.05
N PRO A 127 -1.16 4.85 -16.09
CA PRO A 127 -1.46 4.63 -14.66
C PRO A 127 -2.69 5.41 -14.18
N TYR A 128 -2.88 6.63 -14.69
CA TYR A 128 -4.06 7.45 -14.42
C TYR A 128 -5.36 6.86 -14.98
N GLY A 129 -5.32 6.38 -16.23
CA GLY A 129 -6.49 5.77 -16.86
C GLY A 129 -6.92 4.49 -16.16
N MET A 130 -5.94 3.68 -15.72
CA MET A 130 -6.18 2.47 -14.94
C MET A 130 -6.75 2.80 -13.55
N ALA A 131 -6.15 3.76 -12.84
CA ALA A 131 -6.66 4.20 -11.54
C ALA A 131 -8.10 4.74 -11.64
N GLY A 132 -8.36 5.61 -12.62
CA GLY A 132 -9.69 6.16 -12.87
C GLY A 132 -10.73 5.08 -13.21
N PHE A 133 -10.32 4.07 -13.98
CA PHE A 133 -11.17 2.91 -14.26
C PHE A 133 -11.52 2.13 -12.99
N GLU A 134 -10.53 1.79 -12.15
CA GLU A 134 -10.79 1.07 -10.89
C GLU A 134 -11.62 1.86 -9.89
N ILE A 135 -11.37 3.17 -9.80
CA ILE A 135 -12.19 4.08 -8.99
C ILE A 135 -13.66 4.01 -9.45
N GLY A 136 -13.90 4.13 -10.76
CA GLY A 136 -15.26 4.03 -11.32
C GLY A 136 -15.88 2.65 -11.14
N TYR A 137 -15.12 1.58 -11.44
CA TYR A 137 -15.58 0.19 -11.33
C TYR A 137 -15.97 -0.16 -9.89
N SER A 138 -15.15 0.23 -8.91
CA SER A 138 -15.41 -0.04 -7.49
C SER A 138 -16.60 0.73 -6.91
N SER A 139 -16.99 1.85 -7.51
CA SER A 139 -18.19 2.60 -7.12
C SER A 139 -19.49 1.87 -7.50
N MET A 140 -19.44 1.02 -8.52
CA MET A 140 -20.59 0.23 -9.00
C MET A 140 -20.62 -1.18 -8.39
N ASN A 141 -19.43 -1.77 -8.17
CA ASN A 141 -19.29 -3.15 -7.69
C ASN A 141 -18.87 -3.17 -6.21
N THR A 142 -19.85 -3.03 -5.33
CA THR A 142 -19.64 -2.99 -3.88
C THR A 142 -19.47 -4.35 -3.21
N ASN A 143 -19.89 -5.45 -3.85
CA ASN A 143 -19.68 -6.83 -3.39
C ASN A 143 -18.40 -7.46 -3.99
N THR A 144 -17.39 -6.62 -4.26
CA THR A 144 -16.15 -7.02 -4.92
C THR A 144 -14.98 -6.33 -4.21
N LEU A 145 -13.92 -7.09 -3.93
CA LEU A 145 -12.64 -6.50 -3.54
C LEU A 145 -11.96 -5.99 -4.80
N ASN A 146 -12.07 -4.68 -5.04
CA ASN A 146 -11.50 -4.00 -6.21
C ASN A 146 -10.10 -3.48 -5.88
N ILE A 147 -9.10 -3.92 -6.64
CA ILE A 147 -7.70 -3.65 -6.38
C ILE A 147 -7.06 -3.00 -7.61
N TRP A 148 -6.42 -1.86 -7.40
CA TRP A 148 -5.45 -1.33 -8.35
C TRP A 148 -4.04 -1.58 -7.80
N GLU A 149 -3.30 -2.46 -8.46
CA GLU A 149 -1.86 -2.63 -8.19
C GLU A 149 -1.10 -1.52 -8.89
N VAL A 150 -0.48 -0.65 -8.08
CA VAL A 150 0.25 0.51 -8.57
C VAL A 150 1.44 0.02 -9.42
N PRO A 151 1.52 0.42 -10.71
CA PRO A 151 2.59 -0.03 -11.59
C PRO A 151 3.97 0.40 -11.10
N GLU A 152 4.97 -0.49 -11.17
CA GLU A 152 6.37 -0.17 -10.82
C GLU A 152 6.93 1.04 -11.59
N MET A 153 6.38 1.31 -12.78
CA MET A 153 6.79 2.39 -13.67
C MET A 153 6.18 3.75 -13.34
N ILE A 154 5.28 3.84 -12.35
CA ILE A 154 4.71 5.13 -11.96
C ILE A 154 5.77 5.95 -11.21
N THR A 155 5.82 7.25 -11.49
CA THR A 155 6.63 8.17 -10.66
C THR A 155 5.86 8.58 -9.41
N PRO A 156 6.54 8.94 -8.30
CA PRO A 156 5.87 9.45 -7.09
C PRO A 156 5.01 10.69 -7.35
N GLN A 157 5.40 11.54 -8.30
CA GLN A 157 4.60 12.70 -8.69
C GLN A 157 3.31 12.29 -9.42
N GLN A 158 3.38 11.30 -10.30
CA GLN A 158 2.20 10.80 -10.99
C GLN A 158 1.23 10.14 -10.02
N LEU A 159 1.77 9.33 -9.10
CA LEU A 159 1.00 8.70 -8.03
C LEU A 159 0.30 9.74 -7.15
N HIS A 160 1.02 10.80 -6.75
CA HIS A 160 0.43 11.89 -5.97
C HIS A 160 -0.71 12.57 -6.71
N ASN A 161 -0.55 12.88 -8.00
CA ASN A 161 -1.63 13.52 -8.77
C ASN A 161 -2.88 12.63 -8.83
N VAL A 162 -2.72 11.30 -9.07
CA VAL A 162 -3.86 10.35 -9.02
C VAL A 162 -4.63 10.48 -7.71
N PHE A 163 -3.92 10.47 -6.58
CA PHE A 163 -4.56 10.57 -5.26
C PHE A 163 -5.14 11.96 -5.00
N LYS A 164 -4.41 13.02 -5.34
CA LYS A 164 -4.86 14.40 -5.17
C LYS A 164 -6.18 14.64 -5.90
N ASP A 165 -6.27 14.23 -7.16
CA ASP A 165 -7.46 14.45 -7.98
C ASP A 165 -8.62 13.58 -7.46
N PHE A 166 -8.33 12.33 -7.09
CA PHE A 166 -9.31 11.44 -6.47
C PHE A 166 -9.88 12.01 -5.15
N PHE A 167 -9.01 12.53 -4.27
CA PHE A 167 -9.43 13.11 -2.99
C PHE A 167 -10.17 14.43 -3.16
N GLN A 168 -9.75 15.27 -4.11
CA GLN A 168 -10.48 16.50 -4.44
C GLN A 168 -11.90 16.17 -4.90
N MET A 169 -12.08 15.21 -5.80
CA MET A 169 -13.40 14.80 -6.29
C MET A 169 -14.29 14.26 -5.15
N ASN A 170 -13.75 13.39 -4.29
CA ASN A 170 -14.51 12.85 -3.15
C ASN A 170 -14.98 13.92 -2.16
N ASN A 171 -14.16 14.95 -1.92
CA ASN A 171 -14.51 16.03 -0.99
C ASN A 171 -15.59 16.97 -1.53
N TYR A 172 -15.67 17.19 -2.85
CA TYR A 172 -16.68 18.05 -3.46
C TYR A 172 -18.07 17.41 -3.50
N GLU A 173 -18.14 16.11 -3.80
CA GLU A 173 -19.44 15.47 -4.04
C GLU A 173 -19.98 14.70 -2.83
N ARG A 174 -19.17 14.30 -1.82
CA ARG A 174 -19.58 13.38 -0.73
C ARG A 174 -20.20 12.05 -1.22
N ILE A 175 -20.14 11.75 -2.52
CA ILE A 175 -21.06 10.82 -3.17
C ILE A 175 -20.46 9.46 -3.52
N ILE A 176 -19.13 9.29 -3.58
CA ILE A 176 -18.58 8.01 -4.01
C ILE A 176 -18.21 7.15 -2.81
N ASN A 177 -19.14 6.27 -2.44
CA ASN A 177 -18.87 5.06 -1.70
C ASN A 177 -17.91 4.18 -2.53
N CYS A 178 -16.61 4.49 -2.47
CA CYS A 178 -15.58 3.86 -3.29
C CYS A 178 -14.77 2.89 -2.42
N LEU A 179 -14.86 1.59 -2.71
CA LEU A 179 -14.12 0.53 -2.00
C LEU A 179 -12.80 0.14 -2.70
N VAL A 180 -12.29 0.99 -3.59
CA VAL A 180 -11.01 0.73 -4.27
C VAL A 180 -9.87 0.56 -3.26
N THR A 181 -9.04 -0.44 -3.52
CA THR A 181 -7.82 -0.74 -2.78
C THR A 181 -6.62 -0.43 -3.66
N PHE A 182 -5.79 0.51 -3.23
CA PHE A 182 -4.52 0.85 -3.85
C PHE A 182 -3.42 0.04 -3.17
N ILE A 183 -2.77 -0.88 -3.89
CA ILE A 183 -1.58 -1.57 -3.38
C ILE A 183 -0.37 -0.88 -3.99
N THR A 184 0.42 -0.20 -3.16
CA THR A 184 1.59 0.58 -3.57
C THR A 184 2.87 0.05 -2.92
N PRO A 185 3.94 -0.22 -3.69
CA PRO A 185 5.22 -0.51 -3.08
C PRO A 185 5.77 0.75 -2.42
N THR A 186 6.34 0.60 -1.22
CA THR A 186 6.88 1.73 -0.43
C THR A 186 8.02 2.45 -1.15
N TYR A 187 8.80 1.71 -1.94
CA TYR A 187 9.85 2.19 -2.83
C TYR A 187 9.82 1.48 -4.19
N PHE A 188 10.04 2.23 -5.26
CA PHE A 188 10.09 1.74 -6.62
C PHE A 188 11.53 1.34 -6.99
N LYS A 189 11.72 0.23 -7.70
CA LYS A 189 13.03 -0.19 -8.20
C LYS A 189 13.48 0.73 -9.36
N GLY A 190 14.52 1.51 -9.11
CA GLY A 190 15.06 2.59 -9.93
C GLY A 190 15.84 2.17 -11.18
N LYS A 191 15.43 1.12 -11.90
CA LYS A 191 16.01 0.84 -13.22
C LYS A 191 15.73 1.95 -14.26
N LYS A 192 14.80 2.87 -13.99
CA LYS A 192 14.37 3.95 -14.91
C LYS A 192 14.18 5.34 -14.29
N ALA A 193 14.19 5.50 -12.97
CA ALA A 193 13.97 6.81 -12.34
C ALA A 193 15.07 7.83 -12.71
N ALA A 194 16.30 7.37 -12.95
CA ALA A 194 17.39 8.21 -13.44
C ALA A 194 17.17 8.70 -14.90
N ILE A 195 16.42 7.96 -15.72
CA ILE A 195 16.13 8.32 -17.11
C ILE A 195 14.87 9.21 -17.17
N GLU A 196 13.90 9.01 -16.28
CA GLU A 196 12.66 9.78 -16.26
C GLU A 196 12.75 11.14 -15.56
N ALA A 197 13.71 11.34 -14.66
CA ALA A 197 14.06 12.67 -14.17
C ALA A 197 14.45 13.65 -15.31
N PHE A 198 14.83 13.13 -16.48
CA PHE A 198 15.16 13.92 -17.68
C PHE A 198 14.02 14.00 -18.72
N LYS A 199 12.90 13.29 -18.53
CA LYS A 199 11.76 13.31 -19.47
C LYS A 199 10.90 14.59 -19.51
N PRO A 200 10.93 15.55 -18.55
CA PRO A 200 10.16 16.79 -18.70
C PRO A 200 10.49 17.60 -19.95
N PHE A 201 11.57 17.27 -20.67
CA PHE A 201 11.97 17.91 -21.92
C PHE A 201 11.29 17.34 -23.20
N PHE A 202 10.47 16.29 -23.12
CA PHE A 202 9.99 15.58 -24.34
C PHE A 202 8.49 15.19 -24.26
N GLY A 203 7.59 16.13 -24.58
CA GLY A 203 6.14 16.07 -24.29
C GLY A 203 5.16 15.78 -25.44
N GLY A 204 5.52 15.02 -26.49
CA GLY A 204 4.61 14.80 -27.65
C GLY A 204 3.76 13.52 -27.62
N GLU A 205 4.24 12.45 -26.97
CA GLU A 205 3.73 11.09 -27.24
C GLU A 205 2.51 10.65 -26.40
N TYR A 206 2.17 11.37 -25.34
CA TYR A 206 1.15 10.94 -24.37
C TYR A 206 -0.29 11.24 -24.83
N ILE A 207 -0.49 12.29 -25.64
CA ILE A 207 -1.82 12.71 -26.13
C ILE A 207 -2.39 11.69 -27.13
N GLY A 208 -1.57 11.19 -28.06
CA GLY A 208 -2.00 10.15 -29.01
C GLY A 208 -2.37 8.82 -28.34
N LYS A 209 -1.75 8.51 -27.19
CA LYS A 209 -2.02 7.27 -26.43
C LYS A 209 -3.35 7.32 -25.68
N ALA A 210 -3.72 8.48 -25.14
CA ALA A 210 -5.03 8.70 -24.52
C ALA A 210 -6.17 8.63 -25.55
N ILE A 211 -5.96 9.15 -26.77
CA ILE A 211 -6.94 9.09 -27.86
C ILE A 211 -7.15 7.64 -28.35
N ASN A 212 -6.07 6.86 -28.51
CA ASN A 212 -6.17 5.45 -28.89
C ASN A 212 -6.86 4.58 -27.82
N PHE A 213 -6.71 4.92 -26.54
CA PHE A 213 -7.44 4.27 -25.44
C PHE A 213 -8.96 4.42 -25.58
N LEU A 214 -9.44 5.59 -26.04
CA LEU A 214 -10.86 5.86 -26.26
C LEU A 214 -11.41 5.18 -27.51
N ILE A 215 -10.61 5.09 -28.57
CA ILE A 215 -11.00 4.42 -29.83
C ILE A 215 -11.20 2.92 -29.61
N ALA A 216 -10.37 2.29 -28.75
CA ALA A 216 -10.51 0.87 -28.41
C ALA A 216 -11.81 0.56 -27.65
N PHE A 217 -12.36 1.52 -26.89
CA PHE A 217 -13.61 1.35 -26.13
C PHE A 217 -14.88 1.54 -26.96
N LYS A 218 -14.80 2.19 -28.12
CA LYS A 218 -15.93 2.44 -29.03
C LYS A 218 -16.53 1.15 -29.62
N GLY A 219 -15.87 0.00 -29.43
CA GLY A 219 -16.33 -1.32 -29.90
C GLY A 219 -17.19 -2.10 -28.91
N ASN A 220 -17.35 -1.66 -27.65
CA ASN A 220 -18.09 -2.40 -26.62
C ASN A 220 -19.38 -1.67 -26.20
N LYS A 221 -20.49 -2.42 -26.12
CA LYS A 221 -21.88 -1.98 -25.85
C LYS A 221 -22.11 -1.49 -24.40
N PHE A 222 -21.37 -0.50 -23.94
CA PHE A 222 -21.63 0.20 -22.67
C PHE A 222 -21.88 1.69 -22.94
N GLU A 223 -22.96 2.00 -23.66
CA GLU A 223 -23.13 3.33 -24.27
C GLU A 223 -23.88 4.38 -23.44
N HIS A 224 -24.57 4.04 -22.34
CA HIS A 224 -25.53 5.00 -21.79
C HIS A 224 -25.26 5.58 -20.39
N GLU A 225 -24.41 4.97 -19.56
CA GLU A 225 -24.14 5.50 -18.20
C GLU A 225 -22.66 5.86 -17.95
N ILE A 226 -21.72 5.19 -18.61
CA ILE A 226 -20.27 5.35 -18.39
C ILE A 226 -19.70 6.54 -19.20
N TYR A 227 -20.33 6.87 -20.32
CA TYR A 227 -19.84 7.85 -21.29
C TYR A 227 -19.69 9.28 -20.74
N PRO A 228 -20.63 9.83 -19.93
CA PRO A 228 -20.51 11.17 -19.40
C PRO A 228 -19.35 11.31 -18.42
N VAL A 229 -19.13 10.31 -17.57
CA VAL A 229 -18.06 10.27 -16.57
C VAL A 229 -16.70 10.13 -17.27
N LEU A 230 -16.55 9.15 -18.16
CA LEU A 230 -15.33 8.98 -18.97
C LEU A 230 -15.00 10.22 -19.81
N ARG A 231 -16.01 10.88 -20.40
CA ARG A 231 -15.83 12.11 -21.17
C ARG A 231 -15.38 13.27 -20.30
N HIS A 232 -15.88 13.38 -19.06
CA HIS A 232 -15.47 14.40 -18.11
C HIS A 232 -14.00 14.22 -17.67
N TYR A 233 -13.61 12.97 -17.35
CA TYR A 233 -12.21 12.63 -17.03
C TYR A 233 -11.26 12.86 -18.21
N THR A 234 -11.72 12.59 -19.43
CA THR A 234 -10.94 12.82 -20.66
C THR A 234 -10.77 14.31 -20.97
N LEU A 235 -11.81 15.13 -20.73
CA LEU A 235 -11.73 16.58 -20.91
C LEU A 235 -10.84 17.23 -19.87
N LEU A 236 -10.86 16.75 -18.62
CA LEU A 236 -9.91 17.17 -17.58
C LEU A 236 -8.45 16.82 -17.95
N LEU A 237 -8.22 15.62 -18.50
CA LEU A 237 -6.93 15.19 -19.07
C LEU A 237 -6.42 16.13 -20.18
N ILE A 238 -7.31 16.71 -21.00
CA ILE A 238 -6.95 17.67 -22.06
C ILE A 238 -6.66 19.06 -21.49
N VAL A 239 -7.38 19.49 -20.44
CA VAL A 239 -7.19 20.79 -19.79
C VAL A 239 -5.92 20.83 -18.94
N GLU A 240 -5.55 19.74 -18.27
CA GLU A 240 -4.33 19.65 -17.45
C GLU A 240 -3.02 19.55 -18.24
N LEU A 241 -3.07 19.11 -19.51
CA LEU A 241 -1.89 19.05 -20.38
C LEU A 241 -1.55 20.40 -21.04
N TYR A 242 -2.40 21.43 -20.85
CA TYR A 242 -2.28 22.76 -21.46
C TYR A 242 -2.01 23.99 -20.55
N PRO A 243 -1.38 23.94 -19.33
CA PRO A 243 -1.17 25.16 -18.55
C PRO A 243 0.06 25.98 -19.01
N SER A 244 0.91 25.46 -19.89
CA SER A 244 2.26 26.00 -20.16
C SER A 244 2.44 26.71 -21.50
N VAL A 245 1.37 26.93 -22.28
CA VAL A 245 1.46 27.73 -23.52
C VAL A 245 0.42 28.83 -23.47
N GLY A 246 0.85 30.04 -23.11
CA GLY A 246 0.02 31.24 -23.01
C GLY A 246 -0.50 31.74 -24.36
N VAL A 247 -1.34 30.95 -25.03
CA VAL A 247 -2.04 31.33 -26.26
C VAL A 247 -3.52 31.00 -26.07
N GLY A 248 -4.37 32.01 -26.28
CA GLY A 248 -5.81 31.95 -26.02
C GLY A 248 -6.51 30.78 -26.72
N PHE A 249 -7.58 30.29 -26.09
CA PHE A 249 -8.49 29.27 -26.63
C PHE A 249 -8.96 29.62 -28.05
N PRO A 250 -8.70 28.79 -29.08
CA PRO A 250 -9.47 28.83 -30.31
C PRO A 250 -10.74 28.00 -30.13
N PRO A 251 -11.89 28.42 -30.70
CA PRO A 251 -13.14 27.69 -30.61
C PRO A 251 -13.08 26.46 -31.52
N ILE A 252 -12.83 25.27 -30.96
CA ILE A 252 -12.84 24.02 -31.74
C ILE A 252 -14.10 23.23 -31.42
N TYR A 253 -15.20 23.67 -32.03
CA TYR A 253 -16.18 22.77 -32.63
C TYR A 253 -15.92 22.82 -34.14
N ARG A 254 -15.22 21.82 -34.71
CA ARG A 254 -15.43 21.27 -36.06
C ARG A 254 -14.29 20.32 -36.47
N SER A 255 -14.71 19.15 -36.94
CA SER A 255 -14.01 18.16 -37.78
C SER A 255 -12.61 17.71 -37.37
N TRP A 256 -12.53 16.50 -36.82
CA TRP A 256 -11.30 15.72 -36.77
C TRP A 256 -11.07 15.07 -38.13
N ASP A 257 -10.00 15.47 -38.81
CA ASP A 257 -9.51 14.80 -40.02
C ASP A 257 -8.16 14.15 -39.71
N THR A 258 -8.00 12.91 -40.17
CA THR A 258 -6.93 11.98 -39.84
C THR A 258 -5.76 12.13 -40.80
N SER A 259 -4.71 12.85 -40.42
CA SER A 259 -3.37 12.70 -41.00
C SER A 259 -2.30 13.38 -40.13
N PHE A 260 -1.57 12.62 -39.33
CA PHE A 260 -0.25 13.01 -38.86
C PHE A 260 0.69 11.83 -39.06
N GLU A 261 1.51 11.92 -40.09
CA GLU A 261 2.58 10.98 -40.41
C GLU A 261 3.77 11.14 -39.46
N SER A 262 4.35 10.01 -39.12
CA SER A 262 5.54 9.83 -38.29
C SER A 262 6.82 10.11 -39.10
N ALA A 263 7.42 11.29 -38.94
CA ALA A 263 8.80 11.54 -39.32
C ALA A 263 9.35 12.76 -38.55
N ASP A 264 10.65 12.75 -38.25
CA ASP A 264 11.46 13.88 -37.75
C ASP A 264 11.58 14.11 -36.22
N LEU A 265 11.78 13.05 -35.44
CA LEU A 265 12.19 13.19 -34.03
C LEU A 265 13.32 12.25 -33.58
N TYR A 266 14.37 12.02 -34.39
CA TYR A 266 15.58 11.35 -33.88
C TYR A 266 16.86 11.80 -34.61
N LYS A 267 17.58 12.78 -34.02
CA LYS A 267 19.04 12.93 -34.08
C LYS A 267 19.49 13.87 -32.95
N PHE A 268 19.78 13.30 -31.79
CA PHE A 268 20.62 13.95 -30.77
C PHE A 268 21.65 12.92 -30.29
N ASP A 269 22.92 13.31 -30.38
CA ASP A 269 24.09 12.47 -30.14
C ASP A 269 24.19 12.02 -28.68
N TYR A 270 24.54 10.74 -28.52
CA TYR A 270 24.66 10.03 -27.25
C TYR A 270 26.00 10.34 -26.56
N LEU A 271 25.96 10.85 -25.32
CA LEU A 271 27.09 10.76 -24.39
C LEU A 271 26.95 9.47 -23.55
N PRO A 272 27.95 8.56 -23.53
CA PRO A 272 27.85 7.32 -22.80
C PRO A 272 28.25 7.55 -21.33
N VAL A 273 27.28 7.79 -20.45
CA VAL A 273 27.52 7.67 -19.00
C VAL A 273 27.39 6.19 -18.63
N LYS A 274 28.53 5.50 -18.48
CA LYS A 274 28.61 4.19 -17.83
C LYS A 274 28.32 4.36 -16.33
N ALA A 275 27.05 4.47 -15.95
CA ALA A 275 26.65 4.39 -14.55
C ALA A 275 26.78 2.92 -14.10
N LYS A 276 27.62 2.66 -13.10
CA LYS A 276 27.64 1.38 -12.38
C LYS A 276 26.22 1.11 -11.88
N THR A 277 25.62 0.01 -12.32
CA THR A 277 24.26 -0.42 -11.94
C THR A 277 24.26 -0.86 -10.48
N THR A 278 24.15 0.10 -9.58
CA THR A 278 23.59 -0.15 -8.24
C THR A 278 22.07 -0.05 -8.40
N ASP A 279 21.34 -1.02 -7.86
CA ASP A 279 19.87 -0.96 -7.83
C ASP A 279 19.49 0.24 -6.94
N THR A 280 19.22 1.40 -7.55
CA THR A 280 18.69 2.57 -6.84
C THR A 280 17.20 2.35 -6.60
N TYR A 281 16.63 2.86 -5.51
CA TYR A 281 15.20 2.80 -5.24
C TYR A 281 14.66 4.20 -4.96
N CYS A 282 13.38 4.44 -5.28
CA CYS A 282 12.72 5.72 -5.09
C CYS A 282 11.53 5.58 -4.15
N SER A 283 11.46 6.35 -3.07
CA SER A 283 10.29 6.33 -2.18
C SER A 283 9.01 6.71 -2.94
N ALA A 284 7.90 6.08 -2.58
CA ALA A 284 6.56 6.45 -3.04
C ALA A 284 6.08 7.82 -2.53
N GLN A 285 6.89 8.48 -1.69
CA GLN A 285 6.59 9.79 -1.11
C GLN A 285 5.25 9.79 -0.35
N PRO A 286 5.07 8.90 0.65
CA PRO A 286 3.82 8.75 1.37
C PRO A 286 3.29 10.05 1.99
N GLN A 287 4.17 10.99 2.38
CA GLN A 287 3.76 12.31 2.88
C GLN A 287 2.82 13.05 1.93
N LYS A 288 3.01 12.90 0.62
CA LYS A 288 2.17 13.58 -0.37
C LYS A 288 0.75 13.03 -0.43
N ILE A 289 0.59 11.76 -0.06
CA ILE A 289 -0.72 11.08 0.00
C ILE A 289 -1.41 11.44 1.31
N ILE A 290 -0.65 11.44 2.40
CA ILE A 290 -1.17 11.75 3.73
C ILE A 290 -1.57 13.23 3.88
N GLU A 291 -0.92 14.15 3.17
CA GLU A 291 -1.31 15.57 3.12
C GLU A 291 -2.70 15.78 2.49
N ALA A 292 -3.14 14.87 1.62
CA ALA A 292 -4.47 14.92 1.01
C ALA A 292 -5.55 14.25 1.88
N CYS A 293 -5.15 13.60 2.96
CA CYS A 293 -6.05 12.89 3.87
C CYS A 293 -6.70 13.87 4.87
N CYS A 294 -7.99 13.65 5.15
CA CYS A 294 -8.75 14.42 6.13
C CYS A 294 -9.06 13.55 7.35
N GLU A 295 -8.73 14.06 8.54
CA GLU A 295 -8.89 13.33 9.79
C GLU A 295 -9.76 14.07 10.81
N SER A 296 -10.37 13.30 11.71
CA SER A 296 -11.15 13.82 12.84
C SER A 296 -10.29 14.28 14.00
N ASN A 297 -10.91 14.98 14.95
CA ASN A 297 -10.25 15.36 16.19
C ASN A 297 -9.75 14.14 16.99
N VAL A 298 -8.62 14.31 17.68
CA VAL A 298 -7.96 13.30 18.54
C VAL A 298 -8.90 12.69 19.59
N THR A 299 -9.96 13.39 19.95
CA THR A 299 -10.93 12.99 20.97
C THR A 299 -12.01 12.04 20.46
N THR A 300 -12.05 11.77 19.14
CA THR A 300 -13.08 10.94 18.50
C THR A 300 -12.72 9.47 18.57
N ASN A 301 -13.72 8.60 18.70
CA ASN A 301 -13.47 7.15 18.68
C ASN A 301 -13.15 6.66 17.25
N MET A 302 -12.57 5.46 17.12
CA MET A 302 -12.16 4.93 15.81
C MET A 302 -13.31 4.83 14.80
N ILE A 303 -14.55 4.52 15.24
CA ILE A 303 -15.72 4.47 14.35
C ILE A 303 -15.97 5.84 13.73
N GLU A 304 -16.02 6.89 14.55
CA GLU A 304 -16.22 8.25 14.11
C GLU A 304 -15.08 8.73 13.20
N GLN A 305 -13.83 8.38 13.53
CA GLN A 305 -12.68 8.65 12.67
C GLN A 305 -12.85 8.00 11.29
N LEU A 306 -13.23 6.72 11.23
CA LEU A 306 -13.48 6.00 9.98
C LEU A 306 -14.67 6.57 9.19
N TYR A 307 -15.69 7.09 9.87
CA TYR A 307 -16.82 7.75 9.20
C TYR A 307 -16.44 9.11 8.61
N ASN A 308 -15.61 9.88 9.30
CA ASN A 308 -15.28 11.24 8.88
C ASN A 308 -14.03 11.33 8.00
N THR A 309 -13.25 10.25 7.93
CA THR A 309 -12.07 10.18 7.08
C THR A 309 -12.42 10.03 5.61
N ASN A 310 -11.55 10.51 4.71
CA ASN A 310 -11.68 10.35 3.26
C ASN A 310 -10.94 9.13 2.70
N ALA A 311 -9.97 8.57 3.43
CA ALA A 311 -9.25 7.35 3.07
C ALA A 311 -8.68 6.64 4.29
N ILE A 312 -8.45 5.35 4.14
CA ILE A 312 -7.62 4.59 5.06
C ILE A 312 -6.23 4.46 4.45
N VAL A 313 -5.18 4.76 5.22
CA VAL A 313 -3.79 4.59 4.81
C VAL A 313 -3.10 3.67 5.80
N ALA A 314 -2.52 2.59 5.30
CA ALA A 314 -1.82 1.61 6.09
C ALA A 314 -0.44 1.31 5.48
N ASN A 315 0.56 1.09 6.33
CA ASN A 315 1.90 0.68 5.94
C ASN A 315 2.25 -0.59 6.71
N ILE A 316 2.08 -1.72 6.01
CA ILE A 316 1.95 -3.03 6.64
C ILE A 316 3.31 -3.67 6.86
N SER A 317 3.53 -4.24 8.06
CA SER A 317 4.78 -4.92 8.39
C SER A 317 4.68 -6.45 8.41
N THR A 318 3.48 -7.05 8.51
CA THR A 318 3.34 -8.52 8.60
C THR A 318 2.39 -9.10 7.55
N PRO A 319 2.67 -10.34 7.07
CA PRO A 319 1.76 -11.08 6.19
C PRO A 319 0.35 -11.22 6.75
N ALA A 320 0.19 -11.55 8.04
CA ALA A 320 -1.13 -11.72 8.65
C ALA A 320 -1.93 -10.41 8.67
N ASN A 321 -1.30 -9.28 8.96
CA ASN A 321 -2.00 -8.00 8.98
C ASN A 321 -2.43 -7.59 7.56
N PHE A 322 -1.65 -7.95 6.53
CA PHE A 322 -2.05 -7.79 5.13
C PHE A 322 -3.29 -8.62 4.78
N TYR A 323 -3.30 -9.90 5.20
CA TYR A 323 -4.49 -10.77 5.07
C TYR A 323 -5.73 -10.13 5.69
N HIS A 324 -5.60 -9.66 6.93
CA HIS A 324 -6.72 -9.07 7.66
C HIS A 324 -7.21 -7.77 7.05
N LEU A 325 -6.30 -6.92 6.57
CA LEU A 325 -6.64 -5.63 5.99
C LEU A 325 -7.43 -5.79 4.68
N LEU A 326 -7.01 -6.71 3.80
CA LEU A 326 -7.75 -7.02 2.57
C LEU A 326 -9.15 -7.53 2.87
N LYS A 327 -9.29 -8.42 3.85
CA LYS A 327 -10.60 -8.91 4.28
C LYS A 327 -11.45 -7.81 4.91
N ARG A 328 -10.86 -6.99 5.78
CA ARG A 328 -11.53 -5.86 6.42
C ARG A 328 -12.13 -4.93 5.38
N GLN A 329 -11.40 -4.64 4.30
CA GLN A 329 -11.89 -3.78 3.23
C GLN A 329 -13.15 -4.33 2.55
N ALA A 330 -13.18 -5.63 2.25
CA ALA A 330 -14.32 -6.25 1.60
C ALA A 330 -15.56 -6.35 2.50
N ILE A 331 -15.37 -6.61 3.81
CA ILE A 331 -16.49 -6.82 4.74
C ILE A 331 -16.95 -5.55 5.47
N SER A 332 -16.18 -4.46 5.39
CA SER A 332 -16.45 -3.24 6.14
C SER A 332 -17.76 -2.60 5.71
N SER A 333 -18.61 -2.26 6.70
CA SER A 333 -19.79 -1.43 6.46
C SER A 333 -19.43 0.04 6.17
N ILE A 334 -18.22 0.47 6.54
CA ILE A 334 -17.71 1.82 6.26
C ILE A 334 -16.89 1.74 4.97
N GLN A 335 -17.44 2.31 3.92
CA GLN A 335 -16.85 2.25 2.58
C GLN A 335 -15.90 3.41 2.36
N ARG A 336 -14.61 3.15 2.56
CA ARG A 336 -13.54 4.12 2.31
C ARG A 336 -12.50 3.52 1.38
N PRO A 337 -11.91 4.32 0.49
CA PRO A 337 -10.77 3.88 -0.29
C PRO A 337 -9.62 3.55 0.64
N LEU A 338 -8.90 2.49 0.31
CA LEU A 338 -7.82 1.94 1.11
C LEU A 338 -6.50 2.05 0.35
N ILE A 339 -5.49 2.64 0.98
CA ILE A 339 -4.14 2.76 0.43
C ILE A 339 -3.20 1.94 1.30
N ILE A 340 -2.63 0.89 0.71
CA ILE A 340 -1.74 -0.06 1.37
C ILE A 340 -0.33 0.12 0.82
N PHE A 341 0.58 0.54 1.69
CA PHE A 341 2.01 0.48 1.43
C PHE A 341 2.52 -0.91 1.80
N THR A 342 3.10 -1.60 0.82
CA THR A 342 3.70 -2.93 0.98
C THR A 342 5.21 -2.87 0.80
N PRO A 343 5.97 -3.84 1.34
CA PRO A 343 7.38 -4.00 1.01
C PRO A 343 7.56 -4.24 -0.50
N ASN A 344 8.57 -3.63 -1.10
CA ASN A 344 8.69 -3.47 -2.58
C ASN A 344 8.79 -4.77 -3.33
N ASN A 345 9.55 -5.70 -2.77
CA ASN A 345 9.70 -7.03 -3.30
C ASN A 345 9.59 -7.95 -2.11
N PHE A 346 8.68 -8.91 -2.20
CA PHE A 346 8.66 -10.08 -1.33
C PHE A 346 9.98 -10.87 -1.36
N GLU A 347 11.00 -10.45 -2.08
CA GLU A 347 12.35 -11.00 -2.00
C GLU A 347 13.03 -10.72 -0.64
N MET A 348 12.60 -9.70 0.12
CA MET A 348 12.97 -9.55 1.54
C MET A 348 12.16 -10.49 2.47
N SER A 349 11.20 -11.27 1.92
CA SER A 349 10.22 -12.09 2.69
C SER A 349 10.76 -13.39 3.26
N ASP A 350 11.96 -13.84 2.88
CA ASP A 350 12.45 -15.14 3.36
C ASP A 350 12.65 -15.19 4.89
N LYS A 351 12.59 -14.03 5.57
CA LYS A 351 12.59 -13.92 7.05
C LYS A 351 11.32 -13.30 7.63
N GLN A 352 10.33 -12.92 6.82
CA GLN A 352 9.10 -12.25 7.27
C GLN A 352 7.90 -13.17 7.02
N TRP A 353 7.61 -13.98 8.03
CA TRP A 353 6.49 -14.91 8.05
C TRP A 353 5.57 -14.58 9.21
N SER A 354 4.30 -14.91 9.04
CA SER A 354 3.29 -14.96 10.11
C SER A 354 2.97 -16.41 10.44
N MET A 355 2.47 -16.65 11.64
CA MET A 355 1.98 -17.96 12.05
C MET A 355 0.54 -18.18 11.57
N VAL A 356 0.18 -19.41 11.24
CA VAL A 356 -1.19 -19.78 10.83
C VAL A 356 -2.23 -19.32 11.86
N GLN A 357 -1.91 -19.36 13.16
CA GLN A 357 -2.83 -18.94 14.22
C GLN A 357 -3.25 -17.47 14.07
N GLU A 358 -2.36 -16.61 13.56
CA GLU A 358 -2.60 -15.17 13.44
C GLU A 358 -3.72 -14.85 12.43
N ILE A 359 -3.99 -15.71 11.45
CA ILE A 359 -5.08 -15.53 10.46
C ILE A 359 -6.31 -16.42 10.72
N THR A 360 -6.40 -17.02 11.92
CA THR A 360 -7.48 -17.95 12.26
C THR A 360 -8.31 -17.48 13.45
N ARG A 361 -9.47 -18.12 13.63
CA ARG A 361 -10.38 -17.87 14.77
C ARG A 361 -10.93 -16.44 14.73
N ASP A 362 -10.92 -15.75 15.86
CA ASP A 362 -11.39 -14.40 16.08
C ASP A 362 -10.32 -13.33 15.83
N SER A 363 -9.22 -13.68 15.14
CA SER A 363 -8.19 -12.71 14.78
C SER A 363 -8.72 -11.65 13.81
N SER A 364 -8.13 -10.47 13.90
CA SER A 364 -8.52 -9.27 13.19
C SER A 364 -7.32 -8.42 12.83
N PHE A 365 -7.53 -7.44 11.96
CA PHE A 365 -6.54 -6.43 11.65
C PHE A 365 -6.09 -5.72 12.94
N GLN A 366 -4.79 -5.47 13.06
CA GLN A 366 -4.18 -4.75 14.16
C GLN A 366 -3.74 -3.39 13.62
N CYS A 367 -4.48 -2.33 13.96
CA CYS A 367 -4.12 -0.94 13.58
C CYS A 367 -2.79 -0.51 14.21
N TYR A 368 -2.50 -1.03 15.40
CA TYR A 368 -1.32 -0.79 16.20
C TYR A 368 -0.84 -2.12 16.78
N ILE A 369 0.47 -2.36 16.76
CA ILE A 369 1.07 -3.56 17.34
C ILE A 369 2.10 -3.15 18.37
N SER A 370 1.80 -3.36 19.65
CA SER A 370 2.73 -3.08 20.74
C SER A 370 3.88 -4.09 20.78
N ASP A 371 4.96 -3.74 21.46
CA ASP A 371 6.07 -4.67 21.69
C ASP A 371 5.70 -5.78 22.69
N ASP A 372 5.68 -7.03 22.22
CA ASP A 372 5.34 -8.21 23.02
C ASP A 372 6.19 -8.35 24.29
N LEU A 373 7.47 -7.93 24.26
CA LEU A 373 8.36 -8.00 25.42
C LEU A 373 7.89 -7.12 26.58
N PHE A 374 7.08 -6.10 26.28
CA PHE A 374 6.57 -5.12 27.22
C PHE A 374 5.05 -5.19 27.39
N THR A 375 4.42 -6.31 27.08
CA THR A 375 2.95 -6.48 27.28
C THR A 375 2.55 -6.98 28.67
N ASN A 376 3.40 -7.78 29.33
CA ASN A 376 3.02 -8.53 30.53
C ASN A 376 3.83 -8.22 31.82
N ASN A 377 4.85 -7.36 31.76
CA ASN A 377 5.79 -7.13 32.86
C ASN A 377 5.74 -5.68 33.39
N SER A 378 4.72 -5.37 34.20
CA SER A 378 4.46 -4.02 34.71
C SER A 378 5.57 -3.40 35.57
N ASN A 379 6.39 -4.24 36.22
CA ASN A 379 7.34 -3.77 37.23
C ASN A 379 8.53 -2.98 36.65
N GLN A 380 8.77 -3.02 35.33
CA GLN A 380 9.92 -2.37 34.68
C GLN A 380 9.55 -1.12 33.89
N TYR A 381 8.27 -0.80 33.73
CA TYR A 381 7.87 0.28 32.80
C TYR A 381 8.26 1.69 33.26
N GLY A 382 8.41 1.90 34.58
CA GLY A 382 8.85 3.19 35.13
C GLY A 382 10.33 3.53 34.84
N GLU A 383 11.15 2.51 34.54
CA GLU A 383 12.58 2.65 34.23
C GLU A 383 12.82 2.95 32.75
N ILE A 384 11.81 2.77 31.90
CA ILE A 384 11.90 3.01 30.46
C ILE A 384 11.98 4.50 30.20
N LYS A 385 13.10 4.92 29.61
CA LYS A 385 13.36 6.31 29.22
C LYS A 385 12.95 6.63 27.79
N ASP A 386 12.90 5.64 26.91
CA ASP A 386 12.71 5.84 25.48
C ASP A 386 11.83 4.73 24.89
N VAL A 387 10.85 5.12 24.08
CA VAL A 387 10.00 4.21 23.31
C VAL A 387 10.12 4.57 21.85
N ILE A 388 10.36 3.56 21.00
CA ILE A 388 10.40 3.74 19.55
C ILE A 388 9.05 3.36 18.94
N LEU A 389 8.47 4.27 18.17
CA LEU A 389 7.35 4.03 17.27
C LEU A 389 7.87 4.00 15.84
N CYS A 390 7.44 3.02 15.04
CA CYS A 390 7.79 2.94 13.62
C CYS A 390 6.63 2.38 12.80
N SER A 391 6.83 2.23 11.49
CA SER A 391 5.85 1.63 10.58
C SER A 391 6.52 0.87 9.44
N GLY A 392 5.85 -0.15 8.91
CA GLY A 392 6.35 -0.96 7.80
C GLY A 392 7.64 -1.71 8.11
N THR A 393 8.51 -1.84 7.10
CA THR A 393 9.72 -2.66 7.15
C THR A 393 10.81 -2.16 8.10
N MET A 394 10.78 -0.87 8.46
CA MET A 394 11.74 -0.25 9.39
C MET A 394 11.79 -1.00 10.73
N TYR A 395 10.67 -1.59 11.15
CA TYR A 395 10.57 -2.41 12.36
C TYR A 395 11.62 -3.52 12.43
N TYR A 396 11.81 -4.27 11.34
CA TYR A 396 12.73 -5.41 11.35
C TYR A 396 14.19 -4.97 11.46
N THR A 397 14.53 -3.84 10.84
CA THR A 397 15.85 -3.23 10.98
C THR A 397 16.12 -2.80 12.42
N LEU A 398 15.13 -2.16 13.07
CA LEU A 398 15.24 -1.75 14.47
C LEU A 398 15.33 -2.95 15.42
N LEU A 399 14.59 -4.03 15.16
CA LEU A 399 14.68 -5.27 15.93
C LEU A 399 16.07 -5.90 15.87
N GLU A 400 16.66 -5.96 14.67
CA GLU A 400 18.00 -6.52 14.46
C GLU A 400 19.03 -5.72 15.26
N GLU A 401 18.99 -4.38 15.19
CA GLU A 401 19.90 -3.50 15.91
C GLU A 401 19.69 -3.53 17.43
N ARG A 402 18.44 -3.55 17.90
CA ARG A 402 18.13 -3.70 19.34
C ARG A 402 18.73 -4.99 19.89
N SER A 403 18.65 -6.08 19.13
CA SER A 403 19.18 -7.38 19.54
C SER A 403 20.71 -7.40 19.56
N LYS A 404 21.35 -6.79 18.55
CA LYS A 404 22.82 -6.63 18.52
C LYS A 404 23.35 -5.87 19.73
N ARG A 405 22.63 -4.83 20.16
CA ARG A 405 22.99 -3.98 21.31
C ARG A 405 22.50 -4.52 22.66
N LYS A 406 21.71 -5.60 22.69
CA LYS A 406 21.13 -6.20 23.91
C LYS A 406 20.22 -5.23 24.69
N LEU A 407 19.39 -4.47 23.97
CA LEU A 407 18.52 -3.42 24.52
C LEU A 407 17.05 -3.87 24.68
N GLU A 408 16.78 -5.18 24.64
CA GLU A 408 15.43 -5.77 24.66
C GLU A 408 14.65 -5.49 25.94
N LYS A 409 15.35 -5.12 27.03
CA LYS A 409 14.73 -4.75 28.32
C LYS A 409 14.58 -3.24 28.52
N GLN A 410 15.19 -2.43 27.65
CA GLN A 410 15.32 -0.98 27.84
C GLN A 410 14.50 -0.17 26.82
N ILE A 411 14.37 -0.68 25.59
CA ILE A 411 13.78 0.06 24.48
C ILE A 411 12.63 -0.75 23.87
N PRO A 412 11.37 -0.41 24.21
CA PRO A 412 10.20 -0.91 23.51
C PRO A 412 10.15 -0.38 22.07
N ILE A 413 9.79 -1.26 21.13
CA ILE A 413 9.60 -0.93 19.71
C ILE A 413 8.19 -1.35 19.30
N SER A 414 7.28 -0.38 19.17
CA SER A 414 5.90 -0.60 18.75
C SER A 414 5.66 -0.10 17.32
N ARG A 415 4.67 -0.68 16.64
CA ARG A 415 4.37 -0.41 15.22
C ARG A 415 3.01 0.24 15.05
N ILE A 416 2.97 1.26 14.20
CA ILE A 416 1.73 1.83 13.67
C ILE A 416 1.51 1.26 12.27
N GLU A 417 0.52 0.38 12.13
CA GLU A 417 0.19 -0.30 10.86
C GLU A 417 -0.83 0.53 10.07
N GLN A 418 -1.82 1.10 10.75
CA GLN A 418 -2.73 2.08 10.17
C GLN A 418 -2.24 3.50 10.51
N ILE A 419 -1.68 4.17 9.52
CA ILE A 419 -1.21 5.56 9.68
C ILE A 419 -2.40 6.52 9.72
N HIS A 420 -3.43 6.28 8.90
CA HIS A 420 -4.61 7.15 8.84
C HIS A 420 -5.90 6.34 8.67
N PRO A 421 -6.97 6.65 9.43
CA PRO A 421 -6.94 7.50 10.63
C PRO A 421 -6.05 6.90 11.72
N LEU A 422 -5.43 7.73 12.55
CA LEU A 422 -4.43 7.28 13.52
C LEU A 422 -5.12 6.56 14.71
N PRO A 423 -4.63 5.40 15.18
CA PRO A 423 -5.22 4.67 16.30
C PRO A 423 -4.88 5.32 17.65
N TYR A 424 -5.49 6.48 17.95
CA TYR A 424 -5.21 7.25 19.18
C TYR A 424 -5.42 6.46 20.46
N ASN A 425 -6.45 5.61 20.53
CA ASN A 425 -6.72 4.81 21.74
C ASN A 425 -5.62 3.78 21.99
N ASP A 426 -5.25 2.98 20.98
CA ASP A 426 -4.22 1.96 21.12
C ASP A 426 -2.85 2.59 21.44
N LEU A 427 -2.54 3.71 20.76
CA LEU A 427 -1.34 4.51 21.05
C LEU A 427 -1.33 5.03 22.47
N PHE A 428 -2.44 5.61 22.93
CA PHE A 428 -2.52 6.13 24.28
C PHE A 428 -2.39 5.02 25.31
N GLU A 429 -3.07 3.88 25.10
CA GLU A 429 -3.06 2.74 26.01
C GLU A 429 -1.69 2.09 26.13
N ASP A 430 -0.92 2.03 25.04
CA ASP A 430 0.45 1.54 25.07
C ASP A 430 1.39 2.53 25.74
N ILE A 431 1.41 3.80 25.27
CA ILE A 431 2.38 4.80 25.73
C ILE A 431 2.18 5.16 27.20
N GLN A 432 0.95 5.17 27.73
CA GLN A 432 0.72 5.45 29.15
C GLN A 432 1.39 4.42 30.09
N ARG A 433 1.76 3.23 29.56
CA ARG A 433 2.55 2.24 30.33
C ARG A 433 3.92 2.80 30.70
N PHE A 434 4.48 3.70 29.89
CA PHE A 434 5.83 4.26 30.03
C PHE A 434 5.77 5.77 30.37
N PRO A 435 5.38 6.16 31.59
CA PRO A 435 5.06 7.55 31.93
C PRO A 435 6.25 8.53 31.84
N ASN A 436 7.48 8.02 31.93
CA ASN A 436 8.71 8.82 31.89
C ASN A 436 9.40 8.81 30.51
N ALA A 437 8.85 8.07 29.54
CA ALA A 437 9.54 7.82 28.29
C ALA A 437 9.42 8.98 27.31
N THR A 438 10.50 9.24 26.57
CA THR A 438 10.49 10.02 25.33
C THR A 438 10.02 9.13 24.19
N ILE A 439 9.12 9.65 23.35
CA ILE A 439 8.66 8.95 22.14
C ILE A 439 9.58 9.31 20.98
N TRP A 440 10.12 8.30 20.32
CA TRP A 440 10.93 8.43 19.11
C TRP A 440 10.17 7.85 17.92
N TRP A 441 9.93 8.66 16.89
CA TRP A 441 9.41 8.17 15.61
C TRP A 441 10.57 7.77 14.71
N ALA A 442 10.70 6.47 14.44
CA ALA A 442 11.71 5.91 13.57
C ALA A 442 11.16 5.62 12.17
N GLN A 443 11.82 6.19 11.14
CA GLN A 443 11.49 5.94 9.73
C GLN A 443 12.77 5.86 8.86
N GLU A 444 12.63 5.26 7.68
CA GLU A 444 13.74 5.16 6.72
C GLU A 444 13.94 6.46 5.93
N GLU A 445 12.89 7.25 5.71
CA GLU A 445 12.95 8.54 5.02
C GLU A 445 13.70 9.61 5.83
N ASP A 446 13.99 10.76 5.21
CA ASP A 446 14.47 11.93 5.95
C ASP A 446 13.33 12.70 6.65
N PHE A 447 13.64 13.70 7.45
CA PHE A 447 12.66 14.41 8.28
C PHE A 447 11.61 15.21 7.50
N VAL A 448 11.87 15.51 6.22
CA VAL A 448 10.94 16.25 5.33
C VAL A 448 9.98 15.29 4.63
N HIS A 449 10.41 14.05 4.41
CA HIS A 449 9.63 13.02 3.72
C HIS A 449 9.10 11.96 4.71
N GLY A 450 8.36 10.97 4.22
CA GLY A 450 7.87 9.88 5.07
C GLY A 450 6.63 10.28 5.86
N TRP A 451 6.61 9.97 7.15
CA TRP A 451 5.43 10.08 8.00
C TRP A 451 5.58 11.11 9.12
N TRP A 452 6.82 11.56 9.37
CA TRP A 452 7.18 12.37 10.54
C TRP A 452 6.26 13.56 10.78
N ASN A 453 6.11 14.48 9.82
CA ASN A 453 5.29 15.68 10.00
C ASN A 453 3.82 15.36 10.35
N PHE A 454 3.29 14.29 9.76
CA PHE A 454 1.94 13.82 10.04
C PHE A 454 1.83 13.23 11.45
N ILE A 455 2.79 12.39 11.85
CA ILE A 455 2.79 11.71 13.16
C ILE A 455 3.10 12.69 14.30
N GLU A 456 4.10 13.56 14.15
CA GLU A 456 4.52 14.51 15.17
C GLU A 456 3.35 15.40 15.62
N SER A 457 2.62 15.98 14.67
CA SER A 457 1.47 16.84 14.96
C SER A 457 0.38 16.13 15.76
N ARG A 458 0.15 14.84 15.49
CA ARG A 458 -0.89 14.03 16.14
C ARG A 458 -0.49 13.53 17.51
N LEU A 459 0.75 13.07 17.65
CA LEU A 459 1.31 12.71 18.95
C LEU A 459 1.37 13.94 19.86
N THR A 460 1.72 15.11 19.32
CA THR A 460 1.71 16.38 20.06
C THR A 460 0.28 16.75 20.48
N ALA A 461 -0.71 16.56 19.62
CA ALA A 461 -2.10 16.79 19.97
C ALA A 461 -2.63 15.79 21.03
N LEU A 462 -2.17 14.54 21.01
CA LEU A 462 -2.56 13.48 21.95
C LEU A 462 -1.93 13.66 23.34
N PHE A 463 -0.61 13.87 23.40
CA PHE A 463 0.14 13.91 24.66
C PHE A 463 0.43 15.33 25.16
N GLY A 464 0.29 16.36 24.31
CA GLY A 464 0.69 17.72 24.62
C GLY A 464 2.17 17.82 24.98
N ASN A 465 2.52 18.82 25.79
CA ASN A 465 3.90 19.03 26.26
C ASN A 465 4.32 18.07 27.38
N LYS A 466 3.53 17.03 27.70
CA LYS A 466 3.83 16.09 28.79
C LYS A 466 4.92 15.11 28.42
N ILE A 467 4.98 14.72 27.15
CA ILE A 467 5.90 13.73 26.62
C ILE A 467 6.71 14.39 25.52
N LYS A 468 8.02 14.18 25.53
CA LYS A 468 8.90 14.63 24.45
C LYS A 468 8.71 13.71 23.26
N ILE A 469 8.55 14.29 22.07
CA ILE A 469 8.44 13.56 20.81
C ILE A 469 9.65 13.95 19.97
N LYS A 470 10.39 12.96 19.46
CA LYS A 470 11.63 13.16 18.71
C LYS A 470 11.63 12.34 17.43
N TYR A 471 12.35 12.85 16.45
CA TYR A 471 12.55 12.21 15.16
C TYR A 471 13.79 11.31 15.18
N ALA A 472 13.66 10.14 14.57
CA ALA A 472 14.74 9.21 14.26
C ALA A 472 14.65 8.77 12.80
N GLY A 473 15.62 9.16 11.98
CA GLY A 473 15.65 8.78 10.57
C GLY A 473 16.82 9.46 9.85
N ARG A 474 16.80 9.51 8.51
CA ARG A 474 17.92 10.08 7.75
C ARG A 474 18.05 11.58 8.04
N ARG A 475 19.29 12.06 8.21
CA ARG A 475 19.60 13.46 8.58
C ARG A 475 19.39 14.45 7.43
N LYS A 476 19.71 14.06 6.18
CA LYS A 476 19.42 14.84 4.96
C LYS A 476 19.72 14.02 3.71
N LEU A 477 18.81 13.97 2.74
CA LEU A 477 19.12 13.45 1.41
C LEU A 477 19.69 14.56 0.51
N ALA A 478 20.80 14.29 -0.20
CA ALA A 478 21.34 15.20 -1.20
C ALA A 478 20.48 15.24 -2.49
N SER A 479 19.62 14.24 -2.72
CA SER A 479 18.71 14.18 -3.87
C SER A 479 17.34 13.59 -3.46
N LYS A 480 16.25 14.17 -3.97
CA LYS A 480 14.84 13.83 -3.65
C LYS A 480 14.41 12.39 -4.06
N VAL A 481 15.28 11.63 -4.72
CA VAL A 481 14.87 10.50 -5.57
C VAL A 481 15.68 9.22 -5.34
N SER A 482 16.94 9.29 -4.90
CA SER A 482 17.78 8.09 -4.78
C SER A 482 17.92 7.63 -3.33
N LEU A 483 17.25 6.53 -3.00
CA LEU A 483 17.40 5.80 -1.75
C LEU A 483 18.09 4.47 -2.04
N THR A 484 19.07 4.10 -1.23
CA THR A 484 19.33 2.69 -0.95
C THR A 484 18.14 2.14 -0.16
N THR A 485 17.66 0.94 -0.50
CA THR A 485 16.55 0.25 0.20
C THR A 485 16.76 0.05 1.68
N LYS A 486 18.02 0.04 2.13
CA LYS A 486 18.37 -0.06 3.54
C LYS A 486 18.89 1.29 4.02
N ILE A 487 18.41 1.72 5.18
CA ILE A 487 19.05 2.78 5.97
C ILE A 487 20.50 2.37 6.27
N SER A 488 21.43 3.32 6.22
CA SER A 488 22.86 3.02 6.42
C SER A 488 23.13 2.60 7.86
N ASP A 489 24.14 1.75 8.09
CA ASP A 489 24.55 1.37 9.45
C ASP A 489 25.00 2.60 10.26
N GLU A 490 25.52 3.64 9.59
CA GLU A 490 25.86 4.92 10.21
C GLU A 490 24.62 5.68 10.71
N ASP A 491 23.56 5.75 9.89
CA ASP A 491 22.31 6.40 10.29
C ASP A 491 21.57 5.60 11.38
N LEU A 492 21.61 4.26 11.33
CA LEU A 492 21.09 3.41 12.40
C LEU A 492 21.87 3.59 13.70
N THR A 493 23.19 3.65 13.59
CA THR A 493 24.05 3.90 14.74
C THR A 493 23.75 5.26 15.34
N TYR A 494 23.56 6.27 14.50
CA TYR A 494 23.14 7.60 14.94
C TYR A 494 21.79 7.57 15.67
N ILE A 495 20.78 6.88 15.11
CA ILE A 495 19.46 6.74 15.74
C ILE A 495 19.60 6.18 17.16
N PHE A 496 20.28 5.05 17.33
CA PHE A 496 20.42 4.43 18.65
C PHE A 496 21.36 5.21 19.58
N ASN A 497 22.40 5.87 19.08
CA ASN A 497 23.27 6.70 19.90
C ASN A 497 22.52 7.94 20.44
N CYS A 498 21.59 8.51 19.65
CA CYS A 498 20.71 9.57 20.13
C CYS A 498 19.74 9.13 21.24
N LEU A 499 19.45 7.82 21.35
CA LEU A 499 18.69 7.24 22.48
C LEU A 499 19.57 7.10 23.72
N GLU A 500 20.86 6.78 23.55
CA GLU A 500 21.80 6.56 24.65
C GLU A 500 22.31 7.87 25.29
N GLU A 501 22.27 9.00 24.58
CA GLU A 501 22.76 10.32 25.04
C GLU A 501 21.81 11.10 26.00
N THR A 502 20.80 10.45 26.59
CA THR A 502 19.85 11.08 27.55
C THR A 502 19.71 10.36 28.90
#